data_AF-A0A3M2B6G8-F1
#
_entry.id   AF-A0A3M2B6G8-F1
#
_cell.length_a   1.000
_cell.length_b   1.000
_cell.length_c   1.000
_cell.angle_alpha   90.00
_cell.angle_beta   90.00
_cell.angle_gamma   90.00
#
_symmetry.space_group_name_H-M   'P 1'
#
loop_
_entity.id
_entity.type
_entity.pdbx_description
1 polymer ?
#
loop_
_entity_poly.entity_id
_entity_poly.type
_entity_poly.pdbx_seq_one_letter_code
_entity_poly.pdbx_strand_id
1 'polypeptide(L)' 'MDAKQFVALSQGARDLDIHYIPTRYPDTENGGVPYENYQQADAEAALDCAQRIVRVCDDLLARSGGGA' A
#
# COMPACT_ATOMS: atom_id res chain seq x y z
N MET A 1 -12.83 2.95 13.90
CA MET A 1 -11.75 3.70 13.26
C MET A 1 -11.96 5.17 13.56
N ASP A 2 -10.94 5.83 14.09
CA ASP A 2 -10.97 7.28 14.32
C ASP A 2 -10.42 8.07 13.11
N ALA A 3 -10.52 9.40 13.17
CA ALA A 3 -10.08 10.28 12.09
C ALA A 3 -8.57 10.22 11.82
N LYS A 4 -7.74 10.04 12.87
CA LYS A 4 -6.28 9.97 12.72
C LYS A 4 -5.88 8.69 12.01
N GLN A 5 -6.51 7.57 12.38
CA GLN A 5 -6.32 6.28 11.74
C GLN A 5 -6.70 6.33 10.26
N PHE A 6 -7.85 6.96 9.94
CA PHE A 6 -8.27 7.12 8.55
C PHE A 6 -7.29 7.94 7.71
N VAL A 7 -6.79 9.06 8.26
CA VAL A 7 -5.77 9.89 7.59
C VAL A 7 -4.49 9.10 7.36
N ALA A 8 -4.01 8.34 8.35
CA ALA A 8 -2.81 7.51 8.22
C ALA A 8 -2.96 6.42 7.14
N LEU A 9 -4.12 5.75 7.09
CA LEU A 9 -4.42 4.77 6.04
C LEU A 9 -4.51 5.41 4.65
N SER A 10 -5.14 6.59 4.56
CA SER A 10 -5.27 7.32 3.30
C SER A 10 -3.93 7.78 2.75
N GLN A 11 -3.01 8.18 3.64
CA GLN A 11 -1.65 8.53 3.24
C GLN A 11 -0.90 7.29 2.74
N GLY A 12 -0.92 6.18 3.49
CA GLY A 12 -0.29 4.94 3.07
C GLY A 12 -0.86 4.40 1.74
N ALA A 13 -2.15 4.57 1.48
CA ALA A 13 -2.76 4.21 0.20
C ALA A 13 -2.20 5.03 -0.96
N ARG A 14 -2.05 6.36 -0.79
CA ARG A 14 -1.43 7.23 -1.81
C ARG A 14 0.04 6.88 -2.05
N ASP A 15 0.76 6.53 -0.99
CA ASP A 15 2.16 6.09 -1.10
C ASP A 15 2.26 4.75 -1.84
N LEU A 16 1.24 3.89 -1.80
CA LEU A 16 1.18 2.67 -2.60
C LEU A 16 0.81 2.93 -4.08
N ASP A 17 -0.04 3.91 -4.35
CA ASP A 17 -0.49 4.22 -5.72
C ASP A 17 0.69 4.55 -6.65
N ILE A 18 1.74 5.21 -6.13
CA ILE A 18 2.93 5.57 -6.91
C ILE A 18 3.73 4.35 -7.37
N HIS A 19 3.60 3.20 -6.71
CA HIS A 19 4.34 1.99 -7.06
C HIS A 19 3.67 1.18 -8.18
N TYR A 20 2.38 1.42 -8.49
CA TYR A 20 1.64 0.58 -9.43
C TYR A 20 2.24 0.56 -10.84
N ILE A 21 2.59 1.71 -11.41
CA ILE A 21 3.11 1.80 -12.78
C ILE A 21 4.63 1.50 -12.83
N PRO A 22 5.48 2.17 -12.02
CA PRO A 22 6.93 2.07 -12.16
C PRO A 22 7.53 0.70 -11.82
N THR A 23 6.87 -0.10 -10.97
CA THR A 23 7.35 -1.46 -10.63
C THR A 23 7.17 -2.46 -11.78
N ARG A 24 6.35 -2.16 -12.79
CA ARG A 24 5.98 -3.11 -13.85
C ARG A 24 6.48 -2.72 -15.24
N TYR A 25 6.67 -1.43 -15.50
CA TYR A 25 6.99 -0.92 -16.84
C TYR A 25 8.32 -0.16 -16.78
N PRO A 26 9.43 -0.72 -17.32
CA PRO A 26 10.74 -0.07 -17.35
C PRO A 26 10.76 1.29 -18.04
N ASP A 27 9.84 1.48 -19.00
CA ASP A 27 9.77 2.67 -19.85
C ASP A 27 9.30 3.93 -19.10
N THR A 28 8.99 3.84 -17.81
CA THR A 28 8.36 4.94 -17.06
C THR A 28 9.35 5.92 -16.46
N GLU A 29 10.64 5.57 -16.34
CA GLU A 29 11.62 6.47 -15.73
C GLU A 29 13.04 6.23 -16.28
N ASN A 30 13.51 7.14 -17.13
CA ASN A 30 14.93 7.36 -17.51
C ASN A 30 15.73 6.23 -18.16
N GLY A 31 15.12 5.12 -18.56
CA GLY A 31 15.84 4.02 -19.21
C GLY A 31 16.69 3.25 -18.21
N GLY A 32 16.02 2.41 -17.41
CA GLY A 32 16.60 1.48 -16.46
C GLY A 32 15.59 0.37 -16.17
N VAL A 33 15.98 -0.67 -15.43
CA VAL A 33 15.06 -1.74 -15.03
C VAL A 33 14.48 -1.44 -13.65
N PRO A 34 13.17 -1.66 -13.41
CA PRO A 34 12.50 -1.21 -12.18
C PRO A 34 13.21 -1.56 -10.87
N TYR A 35 13.86 -2.72 -10.76
CA TYR A 35 14.55 -3.12 -9.53
C TYR A 35 15.73 -2.21 -9.15
N GLU A 36 16.29 -1.44 -10.09
CA GLU A 36 17.40 -0.51 -9.82
C GLU A 36 16.95 0.73 -9.04
N ASN A 37 15.66 1.07 -9.15
CA ASN A 37 15.08 2.28 -8.56
C ASN A 37 14.53 2.05 -7.14
N TYR A 38 14.53 0.80 -6.65
CA TYR A 38 13.95 0.43 -5.36
C TYR A 38 15.03 -0.10 -4.43
N GLN A 39 14.99 0.37 -3.19
CA GLN A 39 15.78 -0.15 -2.09
C GLN A 39 14.91 -1.01 -1.17
N GLN A 40 15.56 -1.81 -0.33
CA GLN A 40 14.86 -2.64 0.66
C GLN A 40 13.92 -1.81 1.55
N ALA A 41 14.32 -0.60 1.92
CA ALA A 41 13.50 0.30 2.74
C ALA A 41 12.18 0.70 2.05
N ASP A 42 12.18 0.87 0.73
CA ASP A 42 10.96 1.17 -0.03
C ASP A 42 9.99 -0.02 0.00
N ALA A 43 10.52 -1.23 -0.15
CA ALA A 43 9.74 -2.46 -0.08
C ALA A 43 9.15 -2.68 1.33
N GLU A 44 9.94 -2.44 2.38
CA GLU A 44 9.48 -2.54 3.77
C GLU A 44 8.38 -1.52 4.08
N ALA A 45 8.56 -0.27 3.66
CA ALA A 45 7.56 0.79 3.85
C ALA A 45 6.24 0.49 3.11
N ALA A 46 6.33 0.02 1.86
CA ALA A 46 5.16 -0.37 1.08
C ALA A 46 4.44 -1.57 1.72
N LEU A 47 5.19 -2.58 2.19
CA LEU A 47 4.62 -3.76 2.85
C LEU A 47 3.87 -3.37 4.13
N ASP A 48 4.46 -2.51 4.95
CA ASP A 48 3.84 -1.99 6.17
C ASP A 48 2.51 -1.28 5.88
N CYS A 49 2.47 -0.44 4.84
CA CYS A 49 1.25 0.25 4.42
C CYS A 49 0.17 -0.75 3.97
N ALA A 50 0.54 -1.71 3.13
CA ALA A 50 -0.37 -2.72 2.61
C ALA A 50 -0.95 -3.59 3.73
N GLN A 51 -0.12 -4.04 4.67
CA GLN A 51 -0.57 -4.85 5.82
C GLN A 51 -1.57 -4.11 6.71
N ARG A 52 -1.37 -2.81 6.93
CA ARG A 52 -2.32 -1.98 7.72
C ARG A 52 -3.67 -1.87 7.02
N ILE A 53 -3.68 -1.66 5.71
CA ILE A 53 -4.92 -1.56 4.91
C ILE A 53 -5.67 -2.89 4.93
N VAL A 54 -4.98 -4.00 4.64
CA VAL A 54 -5.58 -5.35 4.62
C VAL A 54 -6.18 -5.70 5.98
N ARG A 55 -5.45 -5.47 7.08
CA ARG A 55 -5.97 -5.72 8.44
C ARG A 55 -7.26 -4.95 8.72
N VAL A 56 -7.36 -3.70 8.28
CA VAL A 56 -8.58 -2.90 8.46
C VAL A 56 -9.74 -3.48 7.65
N CYS A 57 -9.49 -3.91 6.41
CA CYS A 57 -10.50 -4.60 5.60
C CYS A 57 -10.98 -5.89 6.26
N ASP A 58 -10.07 -6.71 6.78
CA ASP A 58 -10.39 -7.95 7.49
C ASP A 58 -11.24 -7.68 8.73
N ASP A 59 -10.87 -6.69 9.55
CA ASP A 59 -11.63 -6.29 10.74
C ASP A 59 -13.04 -5.79 10.38
N LEU A 60 -13.18 -5.06 9.27
CA LEU A 60 -14.49 -4.60 8.78
C LEU A 60 -15.36 -5.77 8.32
N LEU A 61 -14.78 -6.71 7.56
CA LEU A 61 -15.47 -7.90 7.07
C LEU A 61 -15.92 -8.81 8.21
N ALA A 62 -15.04 -9.06 9.20
CA ALA A 62 -15.35 -9.86 10.39
C ALA A 62 -16.53 -9.26 11.19
N ARG A 63 -16.60 -7.93 11.29
CA ARG A 63 -17.72 -7.23 11.94
C ARG A 63 -19.02 -7.32 11.13
N SER A 64 -18.94 -7.32 9.80
CA SER A 64 -20.12 -7.46 8.93
C SER A 64 -20.66 -8.89 8.84
N GLY A 65 -19.84 -9.90 9.10
CA GLY A 65 -20.21 -11.33 9.03
C GLY A 65 -20.83 -11.91 10.29
N GLY A 66 -20.96 -11.15 11.38
CA GLY A 66 -21.53 -11.59 12.66
C GLY A 66 -23.06 -11.57 12.77
N GLY A 67 -23.76 -11.46 11.64
CA GLY A 67 -25.22 -11.44 11.56
C GLY A 67 -25.72 -12.42 10.50
N ALA A 68 -25.59 -13.71 10.78
CA ALA A 68 -26.27 -14.80 10.08
C ALA A 68 -26.78 -15.80 11.11
#